data_AF-A0A4R2IS79-F1
#
_entry.id   AF-A0A4R2IS79-F1
#
_cell.length_a   1.000
_cell.length_b   1.000
_cell.length_c   1.000
_cell.angle_alpha   90.00
_cell.angle_beta   90.00
_cell.angle_gamma   90.00
#
_symmetry.space_group_name_H-M   'P 1'
#
loop_
_entity.id
_entity.type
_entity.pdbx_description
1 polymer ?
#
loop_
_entity_poly.entity_id
_entity_poly.type
_entity_poly.pdbx_seq_one_letter_code
_entity_poly.pdbx_strand_id
1 'polypeptide(L)'
;MSLFAEFRRRFDLRPAKSLNLAGSPARTRPEASSFDQPCGGREPHGTAGIDHSAYLAIAEALRDGADVVPASDEVGRRLATDGVSLLEALDGLSALYRSIAGGEPAFAAVRALSSSWAEASLVYLHSLSCEDPLTGLSSLAHLRSRLGELYREAEFRGTSVPKTHALVVVEPLNPPGTTPFDRELRLVDVAECLRIVFYGGDVLGRVGSRKAAALVGREPNLPEQVETVRALITQWRLDTDIPQLARIWIEGLPHTDAMAGRVLDELARP
;
A
#
# COMPACT_ATOMS: atom_id res chain seq x y z
N MET A 1 -14.69 -5.66 -36.43
CA MET A 1 -15.80 -4.84 -35.89
C MET A 1 -16.01 -5.26 -34.45
N SER A 2 -15.79 -4.31 -33.54
CA SER A 2 -15.24 -4.53 -32.19
C SER A 2 -16.20 -5.18 -31.18
N LEU A 3 -15.73 -6.26 -30.52
CA LEU A 3 -16.31 -6.95 -29.37
C LEU A 3 -16.55 -6.04 -28.14
N PHE A 4 -16.02 -4.81 -28.16
CA PHE A 4 -16.26 -3.79 -27.12
C PHE A 4 -17.70 -3.21 -27.11
N ALA A 5 -18.45 -3.31 -28.21
CA ALA A 5 -19.81 -2.79 -28.26
C ALA A 5 -20.84 -3.72 -27.58
N GLU A 6 -20.52 -5.01 -27.47
CA GLU A 6 -21.46 -6.04 -26.99
C GLU A 6 -21.42 -6.18 -25.46
N PHE A 7 -20.28 -5.91 -24.82
CA PHE A 7 -20.13 -5.95 -23.36
C PHE A 7 -20.88 -4.81 -22.66
N ARG A 8 -20.92 -3.61 -23.27
CA ARG A 8 -21.62 -2.44 -22.70
C ARG A 8 -23.14 -2.51 -22.84
N ARG A 9 -23.67 -3.26 -23.81
CA ARG A 9 -25.12 -3.44 -24.00
C ARG A 9 -25.78 -4.38 -23.00
N ARG A 10 -25.01 -5.20 -22.27
CA ARG A 10 -25.56 -6.17 -21.32
C ARG A 10 -25.80 -5.58 -19.92
N PHE A 11 -25.35 -4.35 -19.66
CA PHE A 11 -25.51 -3.66 -18.37
C PHE A 11 -26.63 -2.59 -18.34
N ASP A 12 -27.39 -2.42 -19.43
CA ASP A 12 -28.48 -1.43 -19.49
C ASP A 12 -29.87 -2.08 -19.62
N LEU A 13 -30.43 -2.57 -18.50
CA LEU A 13 -31.88 -2.74 -18.23
C LEU A 13 -32.03 -2.83 -16.70
N ARG A 14 -32.86 -2.11 -15.93
CA ARG A 14 -33.91 -1.10 -16.07
C ARG A 14 -34.12 -0.51 -14.65
N PRO A 15 -34.73 0.67 -14.49
CA PRO A 15 -34.89 1.32 -13.18
C PRO A 15 -35.82 0.53 -12.26
N ALA A 16 -35.43 0.43 -10.98
CA ALA A 16 -36.24 -0.19 -9.94
C ALA A 16 -37.58 0.57 -9.78
N LYS A 17 -38.67 -0.20 -9.84
CA LYS A 17 -40.04 0.26 -9.70
C LYS A 17 -40.26 0.74 -8.25
N SER A 18 -40.81 1.94 -8.12
CA SER A 18 -41.23 2.54 -6.86
C SER A 18 -42.26 1.66 -6.14
N LEU A 19 -41.95 1.28 -4.90
CA LEU A 19 -42.91 0.76 -3.95
C LEU A 19 -42.93 1.71 -2.75
N ASN A 20 -43.89 2.63 -2.78
CA ASN A 20 -44.37 3.31 -1.59
C ASN A 20 -45.13 2.28 -0.75
N LEU A 21 -44.69 2.07 0.49
CA LEU A 21 -45.58 1.61 1.55
C LEU A 21 -45.23 2.34 2.84
N ALA A 22 -46.16 3.20 3.24
CA ALA A 22 -46.14 3.93 4.49
C ALA A 22 -46.39 2.98 5.68
N GLY A 23 -45.78 3.32 6.82
CA GLY A 23 -46.31 2.99 8.14
C GLY A 23 -45.38 2.16 9.03
N SER A 24 -44.62 2.82 9.91
CA SER A 24 -44.49 2.38 11.30
C SER A 24 -43.78 3.41 12.19
N PRO A 25 -44.04 3.38 13.51
CA PRO A 25 -44.22 4.58 14.32
C PRO A 25 -42.93 5.08 14.97
N ALA A 26 -42.99 6.35 15.38
CA ALA A 26 -42.00 7.05 16.15
C ALA A 26 -41.56 6.24 17.39
N ARG A 27 -40.28 5.90 17.45
CA ARG A 27 -39.59 5.59 18.70
C ARG A 27 -38.80 6.83 19.11
N THR A 28 -39.24 7.43 20.21
CA THR A 28 -38.57 8.49 20.94
C THR A 28 -37.17 8.04 21.36
N ARG A 29 -36.17 8.81 20.93
CA ARG A 29 -34.78 8.69 21.35
C ARG A 29 -34.64 9.36 22.72
N PRO A 30 -34.11 8.70 23.76
CA PRO A 30 -33.79 9.36 25.02
C PRO A 30 -32.61 10.31 24.80
N GLU A 31 -32.76 11.54 25.26
CA GLU A 31 -31.69 12.53 25.38
C GLU A 31 -30.60 11.97 26.30
N ALA A 32 -29.41 11.73 25.74
CA ALA A 32 -28.21 11.48 26.51
C ALA A 32 -27.51 12.82 26.74
N SER A 33 -27.41 13.17 28.01
CA SER A 33 -26.77 14.36 28.54
C SER A 33 -25.32 14.52 28.09
N SER A 34 -25.01 15.75 27.74
CA SER A 34 -23.72 16.29 27.34
C SER A 34 -22.64 16.05 28.40
N PHE A 35 -21.64 15.24 28.07
CA PHE A 35 -20.29 15.38 28.62
C PHE A 35 -19.42 15.94 27.50
N ASP A 36 -19.36 17.26 27.44
CA ASP A 36 -18.42 18.00 26.61
C ASP A 36 -17.04 17.87 27.24
N GLN A 37 -16.38 16.76 26.96
CA GLN A 37 -14.99 16.54 27.30
C GLN A 37 -14.16 17.11 26.14
N PRO A 38 -13.37 18.18 26.33
CA PRO A 38 -12.57 18.71 25.25
C PRO A 38 -11.55 17.63 24.86
N CYS A 39 -11.76 17.02 23.69
CA CYS A 39 -10.76 16.20 23.02
C CYS A 39 -9.48 17.04 22.97
N GLY A 40 -8.44 16.54 23.66
CA GLY A 40 -7.17 17.23 23.82
C GLY A 40 -6.72 17.81 22.50
N GLY A 41 -6.73 19.15 22.44
CA GLY A 41 -6.06 19.88 21.37
C GLY A 41 -4.62 19.39 21.37
N ARG A 42 -4.19 18.86 20.23
CA ARG A 42 -2.78 18.60 19.98
C ARG A 42 -2.10 19.94 20.14
N GLU A 43 -1.37 20.12 21.24
CA GLU A 43 -0.55 21.32 21.40
C GLU A 43 0.31 21.44 20.13
N PRO A 44 0.34 22.62 19.47
CA PRO A 44 1.25 22.82 18.36
C PRO A 44 2.64 22.47 18.88
N HIS A 45 3.29 21.50 18.23
CA HIS A 45 4.63 21.07 18.56
C HIS A 45 5.47 22.32 18.81
N GLY A 46 5.93 22.45 20.06
CA GLY A 46 6.67 23.61 20.49
C GLY A 46 7.80 23.89 19.53
N THR A 47 8.10 25.17 19.34
CA THR A 47 9.28 25.70 18.66
C THR A 47 10.54 25.18 19.37
N ALA A 48 10.85 23.91 19.17
CA ALA A 48 12.15 23.33 19.44
C ALA A 48 13.09 24.05 18.48
N GLY A 49 13.93 24.93 19.03
CA GLY A 49 14.95 25.62 18.25
C GLY A 49 15.68 24.59 17.38
N ILE A 50 15.87 24.94 16.10
CA ILE A 50 16.52 24.12 15.09
C ILE A 50 17.71 23.43 15.76
N ASP A 51 17.69 22.09 15.83
CA ASP A 51 18.84 21.36 16.33
C ASP A 51 20.03 21.66 15.40
N HIS A 52 20.91 22.56 15.84
CA HIS A 52 22.04 23.03 15.05
C HIS A 52 22.99 21.87 14.70
N SER A 53 22.90 20.74 15.42
CA SER A 53 23.64 19.52 15.08
C SER A 53 23.25 18.94 13.73
N ALA A 54 22.00 19.18 13.28
CA ALA A 54 21.51 18.68 12.01
C ALA A 54 22.28 19.26 10.82
N TYR A 55 22.71 20.51 10.92
CA TYR A 55 23.34 21.23 9.81
C TYR A 55 24.86 21.28 9.90
N LEU A 56 25.47 20.61 10.89
CA LEU A 56 26.90 20.73 11.17
C LEU A 56 27.79 20.41 9.96
N ALA A 57 27.47 19.33 9.23
CA ALA A 57 28.24 18.95 8.05
C ALA A 57 28.17 19.99 6.92
N ILE A 58 27.02 20.67 6.76
CA ILE A 58 26.88 21.78 5.80
C ILE A 58 27.69 22.98 6.30
N ALA A 59 27.68 23.25 7.61
CA ALA A 59 28.41 24.35 8.22
C ALA A 59 29.93 24.18 8.04
N GLU A 60 30.44 22.97 8.23
CA GLU A 60 31.85 22.61 8.02
C GLU A 60 32.23 22.78 6.55
N ALA A 61 31.44 22.22 5.63
CA ALA A 61 31.68 22.37 4.20
C ALA A 61 31.69 23.85 3.76
N LEU A 62 30.80 24.69 4.30
CA LEU A 62 30.78 26.13 4.01
C LEU A 62 32.02 26.86 4.52
N ARG A 63 32.51 26.54 5.74
CA ARG A 63 33.73 27.16 6.29
C ARG A 63 34.97 26.77 5.51
N ASP A 64 35.03 25.51 5.08
CA ASP A 64 36.19 24.97 4.36
C ASP A 64 36.15 25.28 2.85
N GLY A 65 35.06 25.88 2.36
CA GLY A 65 34.85 26.15 0.93
C GLY A 65 34.68 24.88 0.09
N ALA A 66 34.23 23.78 0.72
CA ALA A 66 34.00 22.49 0.08
C ALA A 66 32.61 22.39 -0.57
N ASP A 67 32.38 21.29 -1.28
CA ASP A 67 31.05 20.99 -1.84
C ASP A 67 30.04 20.65 -0.74
N VAL A 68 28.99 21.46 -0.67
CA VAL A 68 27.89 21.36 0.29
C VAL A 68 26.80 20.39 -0.14
N VAL A 69 26.80 19.93 -1.40
CA VAL A 69 25.71 19.11 -1.97
C VAL A 69 25.54 17.79 -1.22
N PRO A 70 26.59 16.98 -0.94
CA PRO A 70 26.43 15.71 -0.22
C PRO A 70 25.90 15.90 1.20
N ALA A 71 26.36 16.94 1.90
CA ALA A 71 25.88 17.26 3.24
C ALA A 71 24.42 17.73 3.19
N SER A 72 24.05 18.53 2.19
CA SER A 72 22.66 19.00 2.01
C SER A 72 21.70 17.85 1.72
N ASP A 73 22.13 16.86 0.94
CA ASP A 73 21.39 15.62 0.67
C ASP A 73 21.14 14.80 1.94
N GLU A 74 22.18 14.57 2.73
CA GLU A 74 22.05 13.80 3.99
C GLU A 74 21.15 14.51 5.00
N VAL A 75 21.31 15.83 5.15
CA VAL A 75 20.49 16.63 6.05
C VAL A 75 19.02 16.62 5.63
N GLY A 76 18.73 16.74 4.33
CA GLY A 76 17.35 16.65 3.84
C GLY A 76 16.69 15.32 4.19
N ARG A 77 17.39 14.20 3.99
CA ARG A 77 16.91 12.85 4.35
C ARG A 77 16.66 12.70 5.86
N ARG A 78 17.60 13.17 6.68
CA ARG A 78 17.50 13.09 8.14
C ARG A 78 16.34 13.93 8.67
N LEU A 79 16.22 15.19 8.24
CA LEU A 79 15.15 16.09 8.68
C LEU A 79 13.77 15.57 8.29
N ALA A 80 13.62 14.97 7.11
CA ALA A 80 12.37 14.29 6.73
C ALA A 80 12.03 13.11 7.64
N THR A 81 13.04 12.31 8.01
CA THR A 81 12.87 11.17 8.93
C THR A 81 12.47 11.63 10.33
N ASP A 82 13.01 12.77 10.78
CA ASP A 82 12.69 13.40 12.06
C ASP A 82 11.34 14.17 12.02
N GLY A 83 10.67 14.22 10.86
CA GLY A 83 9.36 14.87 10.69
C GLY A 83 9.39 16.40 10.62
N VAL A 84 10.56 17.00 10.41
CA VAL A 84 10.72 18.45 10.24
C VAL A 84 10.15 18.86 8.89
N SER A 85 9.39 19.96 8.85
CA SER A 85 8.78 20.42 7.59
C SER A 85 9.83 20.94 6.61
N LEU A 86 9.55 20.84 5.31
CA LEU A 86 10.46 21.37 4.29
C LEU A 86 10.71 22.88 4.45
N LEU A 87 9.71 23.65 4.87
CA LEU A 87 9.87 25.09 5.11
C LEU A 87 10.84 25.37 6.26
N GLU A 88 10.66 24.70 7.40
CA GLU A 88 11.60 24.81 8.53
C GLU A 88 13.02 24.37 8.14
N ALA A 89 13.12 23.32 7.32
CA ALA A 89 14.41 22.83 6.84
C ALA A 89 15.14 23.86 5.96
N LEU A 90 14.40 24.55 5.08
CA LEU A 90 14.90 25.61 4.21
C LEU A 90 15.21 26.90 4.99
N ASP A 91 14.43 27.23 6.02
CA ASP A 91 14.72 28.35 6.91
C ASP A 91 16.03 28.12 7.68
N GLY A 92 16.26 26.90 8.18
CA GLY A 92 17.52 26.51 8.81
C GLY A 92 18.72 26.60 7.87
N LEU A 93 18.57 26.12 6.62
CA LEU A 93 19.61 26.26 5.60
C LEU A 93 19.91 27.74 5.30
N SER A 94 18.87 28.57 5.18
CA SER A 94 18.99 30.00 4.89
C SER A 94 19.68 30.75 6.03
N ALA A 95 19.30 30.45 7.29
CA ALA A 95 19.96 31.01 8.47
C ALA A 95 21.45 30.65 8.52
N LEU A 96 21.80 29.40 8.22
CA LEU A 96 23.18 28.94 8.18
C LEU A 96 24.01 29.70 7.14
N TYR A 97 23.52 29.80 5.90
CA TYR A 97 24.21 30.50 4.82
C TYR A 97 24.41 31.99 5.12
N ARG A 98 23.39 32.66 5.67
CA ARG A 98 23.53 34.06 6.08
C ARG A 98 24.57 34.23 7.18
N SER A 99 24.68 33.29 8.11
CA SER A 99 25.62 33.36 9.22
C SER A 99 27.08 33.08 8.83
N ILE A 100 27.33 32.15 7.90
CA ILE A 100 28.70 31.70 7.54
C ILE A 100 29.17 32.35 6.23
N ALA A 101 28.34 32.35 5.21
CA ALA A 101 28.68 32.82 3.86
C ALA A 101 28.19 34.24 3.56
N GLY A 102 27.35 34.83 4.43
CA GLY A 102 26.84 36.20 4.28
C GLY A 102 25.85 36.38 3.14
N GLY A 103 25.21 35.30 2.66
CA GLY A 103 24.32 35.33 1.50
C GLY A 103 23.22 34.27 1.55
N GLU A 104 22.50 34.14 0.44
CA GLU A 104 21.46 33.12 0.27
C GLU A 104 22.07 31.74 -0.07
N PRO A 105 21.38 30.64 0.25
CA PRO A 105 21.81 29.29 -0.12
C PRO A 105 22.06 29.12 -1.62
N ALA A 106 23.12 28.40 -1.97
CA ALA A 106 23.35 28.01 -3.36
C ALA A 106 22.19 27.11 -3.83
N PHE A 107 21.68 27.35 -5.04
CA PHE A 107 20.56 26.57 -5.59
C PHE A 107 20.83 25.06 -5.57
N ALA A 108 22.08 24.63 -5.78
CA ALA A 108 22.45 23.21 -5.72
C ALA A 108 22.23 22.59 -4.34
N ALA A 109 22.52 23.31 -3.25
CA ALA A 109 22.26 22.88 -1.88
C ALA A 109 20.76 22.81 -1.58
N VAL A 110 20.01 23.84 -1.98
CA VAL A 110 18.54 23.86 -1.86
C VAL A 110 17.91 22.69 -2.60
N ARG A 111 18.37 22.41 -3.82
CA ARG A 111 17.89 21.29 -4.64
C ARG A 111 18.19 19.96 -3.96
N ALA A 112 19.43 19.75 -3.52
CA ALA A 112 19.85 18.50 -2.88
C ALA A 112 19.05 18.21 -1.60
N LEU A 113 18.92 19.22 -0.72
CA LEU A 113 18.12 19.11 0.50
C LEU A 113 16.64 18.85 0.19
N SER A 114 16.05 19.63 -0.73
CA SER A 114 14.61 19.50 -1.03
C SER A 114 14.28 18.15 -1.69
N SER A 115 15.12 17.67 -2.60
CA SER A 115 14.94 16.38 -3.27
C SER A 115 15.04 15.21 -2.29
N SER A 116 16.11 15.16 -1.49
CA SER A 116 16.31 14.10 -0.50
C SER A 116 15.23 14.11 0.59
N TRP A 117 14.80 15.30 1.04
CA TRP A 117 13.68 15.44 1.97
C TRP A 117 12.38 14.88 1.38
N ALA A 118 12.07 15.20 0.12
CA ALA A 118 10.87 14.71 -0.55
C ALA A 118 10.90 13.19 -0.75
N GLU A 119 12.04 12.65 -1.20
CA GLU A 119 12.24 11.20 -1.37
C GLU A 119 12.09 10.46 -0.03
N ALA A 120 12.75 10.93 1.02
CA ALA A 120 12.66 10.33 2.36
C ALA A 120 11.24 10.39 2.93
N SER A 121 10.53 11.51 2.73
CA SER A 121 9.14 11.66 3.15
C SER A 121 8.22 10.66 2.44
N LEU A 122 8.43 10.41 1.14
CA LEU A 122 7.67 9.39 0.41
C LEU A 122 7.98 7.98 0.88
N VAL A 123 9.26 7.67 1.17
CA VAL A 123 9.66 6.38 1.76
C VAL A 123 8.97 6.17 3.10
N TYR A 124 8.92 7.20 3.95
CA TYR A 124 8.21 7.13 5.23
C TYR A 124 6.71 6.88 5.03
N LEU A 125 6.04 7.62 4.13
CA LEU A 125 4.62 7.41 3.85
C LEU A 125 4.34 6.00 3.30
N HIS A 126 5.20 5.48 2.42
CA HIS A 126 5.11 4.09 1.96
C HIS A 126 5.33 3.09 3.10
N SER A 127 6.18 3.39 4.08
CA SER A 127 6.38 2.53 5.25
C SER A 127 5.17 2.49 6.20
N LEU A 128 4.36 3.56 6.22
CA LEU A 128 3.09 3.60 6.94
C LEU A 128 1.98 2.87 6.19
N SER A 129 2.08 2.81 4.86
CA SER A 129 1.14 2.06 4.04
C SER A 129 1.32 0.57 4.28
N CYS A 130 0.19 -0.12 4.38
CA CYS A 130 0.18 -1.58 4.31
C CYS A 130 0.19 -2.07 2.86
N GLU A 131 0.42 -1.22 1.87
CA GLU A 131 0.40 -1.58 0.45
C GLU A 131 1.77 -1.41 -0.20
N ASP A 132 2.13 -2.36 -1.07
CA ASP A 132 3.26 -2.29 -1.97
C ASP A 132 3.01 -1.17 -2.99
N PRO A 133 3.86 -0.12 -3.06
CA PRO A 133 3.57 1.07 -3.87
C PRO A 133 3.62 0.81 -5.39
N LEU A 134 4.23 -0.30 -5.82
CA LEU A 134 4.34 -0.63 -7.24
C LEU A 134 3.12 -1.40 -7.74
N THR A 135 2.63 -2.35 -6.94
CA THR A 135 1.55 -3.28 -7.31
C THR A 135 0.22 -2.92 -6.66
N GLY A 136 0.22 -2.09 -5.61
CA GLY A 136 -0.91 -1.79 -4.72
C GLY A 136 -1.38 -3.00 -3.88
N LEU A 137 -0.63 -4.10 -3.86
CA LEU A 137 -0.99 -5.28 -3.07
C LEU A 137 -0.68 -5.01 -1.60
N SER A 138 -1.52 -5.51 -0.71
CA SER A 138 -1.25 -5.47 0.73
C SER A 138 0.07 -6.18 1.08
N SER A 139 0.72 -5.73 2.14
CA SER A 139 1.94 -6.33 2.67
C SER A 139 1.63 -7.70 3.29
N LEU A 140 2.65 -8.55 3.40
CA LEU A 140 2.54 -9.83 4.08
C LEU A 140 2.11 -9.67 5.55
N ALA A 141 2.55 -8.60 6.21
CA ALA A 141 2.17 -8.28 7.57
C ALA A 141 0.67 -7.96 7.67
N HIS A 142 0.13 -7.16 6.74
CA HIS A 142 -1.29 -6.86 6.70
C HIS A 142 -2.13 -8.11 6.42
N LEU A 143 -1.72 -8.95 5.45
CA LEU A 143 -2.38 -10.22 5.15
C LEU A 143 -2.43 -11.13 6.39
N ARG A 144 -1.33 -11.20 7.17
CA ARG A 144 -1.27 -11.96 8.43
C ARG A 144 -2.21 -11.40 9.49
N SER A 145 -2.26 -10.08 9.66
CA SER A 145 -3.19 -9.44 10.61
C SER A 145 -4.64 -9.74 10.27
N ARG A 146 -5.03 -9.61 9.00
CA ARG A 146 -6.38 -9.93 8.51
C ARG A 146 -6.72 -11.40 8.70
N LEU A 147 -5.77 -12.29 8.47
CA LEU A 147 -5.96 -13.71 8.70
C LEU A 147 -6.17 -14.02 10.20
N GLY A 148 -5.38 -13.41 11.09
CA GLY A 148 -5.56 -13.53 12.54
C GLY A 148 -6.92 -13.01 13.02
N GLU A 149 -7.44 -11.93 12.42
CA GLU A 149 -8.81 -11.46 12.67
C GLU A 149 -9.87 -12.50 12.28
N LEU A 150 -9.73 -13.14 11.11
CA LEU A 150 -10.65 -14.19 10.67
C LEU A 150 -10.63 -15.41 11.62
N TYR A 151 -9.46 -15.82 12.11
CA TYR A 151 -9.39 -16.93 13.08
C TYR A 151 -10.09 -16.59 14.40
N ARG A 152 -9.88 -15.38 14.94
CA ARG A 152 -10.58 -14.92 16.16
C ARG A 152 -12.09 -14.81 15.94
N GLU A 153 -12.52 -14.31 14.79
CA GLU A 153 -13.93 -14.23 14.44
C GLU A 153 -14.56 -15.62 14.31
N ALA A 154 -13.86 -16.56 13.66
CA ALA A 154 -14.34 -17.93 13.51
C ALA A 154 -14.47 -18.65 14.85
N GLU A 155 -13.51 -18.46 15.76
CA GLU A 155 -13.59 -18.98 17.12
C GLU A 155 -14.82 -18.42 17.85
N PHE A 156 -15.02 -17.10 17.82
CA PHE A 156 -16.17 -16.44 18.44
C PHE A 156 -17.52 -16.93 17.87
N ARG A 157 -17.59 -17.14 16.55
CA ARG A 157 -18.83 -17.58 15.87
C ARG A 157 -19.02 -19.09 15.84
N GLY A 158 -18.07 -19.88 16.36
CA GLY A 158 -18.09 -21.34 16.26
C GLY A 158 -18.00 -21.86 14.81
N THR A 159 -17.39 -21.09 13.91
CA THR A 159 -17.15 -21.48 12.51
C THR A 159 -15.70 -21.93 12.31
N SER A 160 -15.31 -22.22 11.07
CA SER A 160 -13.96 -22.73 10.75
C SER A 160 -13.41 -21.97 9.55
N VAL A 161 -12.27 -21.30 9.73
CA VAL A 161 -11.56 -20.58 8.65
C VAL A 161 -11.27 -21.50 7.47
N PRO A 162 -10.74 -22.73 7.63
CA PRO A 162 -10.51 -23.66 6.52
C PRO A 162 -11.75 -23.99 5.68
N LYS A 163 -12.93 -23.96 6.28
CA LYS A 163 -14.20 -24.25 5.58
C LYS A 163 -14.77 -23.02 4.88
N THR A 164 -14.39 -21.82 5.30
CA THR A 164 -15.01 -20.56 4.88
C THR A 164 -14.08 -19.71 4.02
N HIS A 165 -12.78 -19.92 4.08
CA HIS A 165 -11.79 -19.11 3.37
C HIS A 165 -10.67 -19.97 2.78
N ALA A 166 -10.00 -19.41 1.78
CA ALA A 166 -8.82 -19.99 1.14
C ALA A 166 -7.86 -18.86 0.71
N LEU A 167 -6.63 -19.25 0.36
CA LEU A 167 -5.70 -18.36 -0.34
C LEU A 167 -5.64 -18.79 -1.80
N VAL A 168 -5.95 -17.89 -2.73
CA VAL A 168 -5.63 -18.10 -4.15
C VAL A 168 -4.24 -17.53 -4.38
N VAL A 169 -3.26 -18.38 -4.64
CA VAL A 169 -1.87 -17.96 -4.83
C VAL A 169 -1.55 -17.95 -6.31
N VAL A 170 -0.92 -16.87 -6.76
CA VAL A 170 -0.48 -16.66 -8.14
C VAL A 170 1.02 -16.41 -8.16
N GLU A 171 1.74 -17.24 -8.90
CA GLU A 171 3.17 -17.08 -9.19
C GLU A 171 3.35 -16.91 -10.70
N PRO A 172 3.70 -15.70 -11.19
CA PRO A 172 4.05 -15.48 -12.59
C PRO A 172 5.24 -16.36 -13.01
N LEU A 173 5.12 -17.02 -14.15
CA LEU A 173 6.24 -17.72 -14.77
C LEU A 173 7.14 -16.70 -15.45
N ASN A 174 8.44 -16.79 -15.14
CA ASN A 174 9.47 -15.90 -15.66
C ASN A 174 10.39 -16.69 -16.58
N PRO A 175 10.30 -16.52 -17.92
CA PRO A 175 11.21 -17.15 -18.85
C PRO A 175 12.69 -16.86 -18.55
N PRO A 176 13.63 -17.72 -18.98
CA PRO A 176 15.05 -17.42 -18.92
C PRO A 176 15.36 -16.05 -19.54
N GLY A 177 16.18 -15.25 -18.86
CA GLY A 177 16.51 -13.88 -19.29
C GLY A 177 15.51 -12.80 -18.86
N THR A 178 14.42 -13.13 -18.17
CA THR A 178 13.50 -12.11 -17.63
C THR A 178 14.23 -11.22 -16.61
N THR A 179 14.31 -9.92 -16.92
CA THR A 179 14.97 -8.91 -16.08
C THR A 179 14.24 -8.72 -14.75
N PRO A 180 14.89 -8.24 -13.68
CA PRO A 180 14.22 -7.95 -12.42
C PRO A 180 13.03 -6.99 -12.59
N PHE A 181 13.18 -5.97 -13.43
CA PHE A 181 12.12 -5.01 -13.72
C PHE A 181 10.92 -5.67 -14.41
N ASP A 182 11.14 -6.54 -15.39
CA ASP A 182 10.05 -7.26 -16.06
C ASP A 182 9.31 -8.20 -15.10
N ARG A 183 10.00 -8.80 -14.12
CA ARG A 183 9.36 -9.64 -13.09
C ARG A 183 8.41 -8.83 -12.22
N GLU A 184 8.82 -7.62 -11.84
CA GLU A 184 7.96 -6.71 -11.09
C GLU A 184 6.75 -6.28 -11.92
N LEU A 185 6.94 -5.91 -13.19
CA LEU A 185 5.82 -5.56 -14.08
C LEU A 185 4.83 -6.72 -14.28
N ARG A 186 5.32 -7.96 -14.34
CA ARG A 186 4.45 -9.15 -14.38
C ARG A 186 3.63 -9.31 -13.10
N LEU A 187 4.17 -8.94 -11.94
CA LEU A 187 3.42 -8.93 -10.68
C LEU A 187 2.38 -7.80 -10.63
N VAL A 188 2.68 -6.63 -11.21
CA VAL A 188 1.70 -5.55 -11.39
C VAL A 188 0.51 -6.05 -12.21
N ASP A 189 0.76 -6.72 -13.33
CA ASP A 189 -0.30 -7.29 -14.18
C ASP A 189 -1.14 -8.34 -13.43
N VAL A 190 -0.50 -9.18 -12.61
CA VAL A 190 -1.21 -10.13 -11.75
C VAL A 190 -2.08 -9.41 -10.71
N ALA A 191 -1.57 -8.36 -10.07
CA ALA A 191 -2.33 -7.60 -9.09
C ALA A 191 -3.60 -7.01 -9.70
N GLU A 192 -3.51 -6.46 -10.92
CA GLU A 192 -4.67 -5.95 -11.66
C GLU A 192 -5.67 -7.05 -12.01
N CYS A 193 -5.20 -8.19 -12.50
CA CYS A 193 -6.08 -9.35 -12.79
C CYS A 193 -6.81 -9.83 -11.53
N LEU A 194 -6.12 -9.86 -10.38
CA LEU A 194 -6.72 -10.26 -9.11
C LEU A 194 -7.80 -9.26 -8.66
N ARG A 195 -7.57 -7.95 -8.80
CA ARG A 195 -8.56 -6.91 -8.48
C ARG A 195 -9.84 -7.01 -9.30
N ILE A 196 -9.72 -7.40 -10.57
CA ILE A 196 -10.87 -7.56 -11.45
C ILE A 196 -11.76 -8.72 -11.00
N VAL A 197 -11.16 -9.82 -10.54
CA VAL A 197 -11.91 -11.04 -10.18
C VAL A 197 -12.37 -11.03 -8.72
N PHE A 198 -11.52 -10.56 -7.81
CA PHE A 198 -11.74 -10.55 -6.37
C PHE A 198 -11.98 -9.13 -5.87
N TYR A 199 -13.25 -8.72 -5.88
CA TYR A 199 -13.71 -7.38 -5.54
C TYR A 199 -14.66 -7.36 -4.32
N GLY A 200 -14.84 -8.49 -3.64
CA GLY A 200 -15.89 -8.72 -2.63
C GLY A 200 -15.51 -8.34 -1.20
N GLY A 201 -14.45 -7.54 -0.99
CA GLY A 201 -13.82 -7.34 0.32
C GLY A 201 -12.66 -8.31 0.59
N ASP A 202 -12.20 -9.00 -0.46
CA ASP A 202 -11.04 -9.87 -0.44
C ASP A 202 -9.75 -9.09 -0.14
N VAL A 203 -8.77 -9.74 0.49
CA VAL A 203 -7.46 -9.12 0.78
C VAL A 203 -6.45 -9.62 -0.22
N LEU A 204 -5.98 -8.74 -1.10
CA LEU A 204 -4.95 -9.03 -2.10
C LEU A 204 -3.60 -8.63 -1.54
N GLY A 205 -2.73 -9.60 -1.27
CA GLY A 205 -1.44 -9.39 -0.65
C GLY A 205 -0.27 -9.87 -1.51
N ARG A 206 0.89 -9.22 -1.34
CA ARG A 206 2.17 -9.68 -1.87
C ARG A 206 2.77 -10.70 -0.91
N VAL A 207 3.18 -11.86 -1.44
CA VAL A 207 3.75 -12.97 -0.65
C VAL A 207 5.15 -13.28 -1.15
N GLY A 208 6.15 -12.82 -0.40
CA GLY A 208 7.54 -12.83 -0.86
C GLY A 208 7.76 -11.89 -2.05
N SER A 209 8.86 -12.09 -2.78
CA SER A 209 9.20 -11.24 -3.93
C SER A 209 8.55 -11.69 -5.25
N ARG A 210 7.99 -12.91 -5.30
CA ARG A 210 7.60 -13.57 -6.56
C ARG A 210 6.11 -13.88 -6.69
N LYS A 211 5.33 -13.76 -5.62
CA LYS A 211 3.95 -14.26 -5.59
C LYS A 211 2.98 -13.20 -5.10
N ALA A 212 1.76 -13.28 -5.60
CA ALA A 212 0.61 -12.60 -5.04
C ALA A 212 -0.34 -13.64 -4.44
N ALA A 213 -1.09 -13.27 -3.42
CA ALA A 213 -2.12 -14.11 -2.83
C ALA A 213 -3.39 -13.30 -2.60
N ALA A 214 -4.55 -13.88 -2.91
CA ALA A 214 -5.85 -13.35 -2.54
C ALA A 214 -6.41 -14.20 -1.39
N LEU A 215 -6.65 -13.58 -0.24
CA LEU A 215 -7.43 -14.17 0.84
C LEU A 215 -8.91 -13.93 0.54
N VAL A 216 -9.60 -15.02 0.20
CA VAL A 216 -10.95 -14.99 -0.36
C VAL A 216 -11.89 -15.91 0.42
N GLY A 217 -13.18 -15.64 0.33
CA GLY A 217 -14.22 -16.57 0.77
C GLY A 217 -14.22 -17.86 -0.07
N ARG A 218 -14.55 -18.99 0.56
CA ARG A 218 -14.83 -20.28 -0.11
C ARG A 218 -16.26 -20.31 -0.60
N GLU A 219 -16.52 -19.59 -1.68
CA GLU A 219 -17.78 -19.68 -2.38
C GLU A 219 -17.77 -20.82 -3.42
N PRO A 220 -18.93 -21.39 -3.80
CA PRO A 220 -18.99 -22.48 -4.77
C PRO A 220 -18.38 -22.15 -6.13
N ASN A 221 -18.36 -20.88 -6.52
CA ASN A 221 -17.81 -20.37 -7.78
C ASN A 221 -16.30 -20.07 -7.74
N LEU A 222 -15.62 -20.31 -6.61
CA LEU A 222 -14.18 -20.03 -6.49
C LEU A 222 -13.33 -20.70 -7.59
N PRO A 223 -13.58 -21.96 -8.01
CA PRO A 223 -12.86 -22.54 -9.14
C PRO A 223 -13.02 -21.76 -10.46
N GLU A 224 -14.23 -21.25 -10.74
CA GLU A 224 -14.51 -20.46 -11.95
C GLU A 224 -13.84 -19.08 -11.90
N GLN A 225 -13.79 -18.47 -10.71
CA GLN A 225 -13.02 -17.25 -10.47
C GLN A 225 -11.52 -17.49 -10.74
N VAL A 226 -10.95 -18.59 -10.24
CA VAL A 226 -9.54 -18.95 -10.49
C VAL A 226 -9.25 -19.13 -11.99
N GLU A 227 -10.14 -19.78 -12.73
CA GLU A 227 -9.99 -19.91 -14.18
C GLU A 227 -10.16 -18.56 -14.91
N THR A 228 -10.98 -17.66 -14.39
CA THR A 228 -11.08 -16.28 -14.89
C THR A 228 -9.78 -15.52 -14.67
N VAL A 229 -9.15 -15.63 -13.48
CA VAL A 229 -7.82 -15.05 -13.22
C VAL A 229 -6.80 -15.61 -14.20
N ARG A 230 -6.80 -16.92 -14.43
CA ARG A 230 -5.90 -17.57 -15.40
C ARG A 230 -6.08 -17.01 -16.81
N ALA A 231 -7.33 -16.88 -17.26
CA ALA A 231 -7.65 -16.35 -18.58
C ALA A 231 -7.20 -14.89 -18.72
N LEU A 232 -7.48 -14.05 -17.71
CA LEU A 232 -7.06 -12.64 -17.70
C LEU A 232 -5.54 -12.51 -17.75
N ILE A 233 -4.80 -13.21 -16.90
CA ILE A 233 -3.32 -13.15 -16.89
C ILE A 233 -2.76 -13.57 -18.25
N THR A 234 -3.33 -14.60 -18.88
CA THR A 234 -2.88 -15.10 -20.18
C THR A 234 -3.12 -14.09 -21.30
N GLN A 235 -4.20 -13.30 -21.21
CA GLN A 235 -4.68 -12.39 -22.26
C GLN A 235 -4.40 -10.91 -21.96
N TRP A 236 -3.81 -10.58 -20.82
CA TRP A 236 -3.72 -9.22 -20.28
C TRP A 236 -2.96 -8.26 -21.20
N ARG A 237 -1.80 -8.69 -21.71
CA ARG A 237 -0.99 -7.90 -22.65
C ARG A 237 -1.32 -8.29 -24.07
N LEU A 238 -2.30 -7.60 -24.64
CA LEU A 238 -2.66 -7.72 -26.06
C LEU A 238 -1.50 -7.33 -27.01
N ASP A 239 -0.52 -6.57 -26.51
CA ASP A 239 0.58 -6.01 -27.31
C ASP A 239 1.87 -6.85 -27.27
N THR A 240 1.88 -8.01 -26.60
CA THR A 240 3.06 -8.90 -26.53
C THR A 240 2.78 -10.22 -27.24
N ASP A 241 3.66 -10.63 -28.16
CA ASP A 241 3.55 -11.90 -28.89
C ASP A 241 3.62 -13.14 -27.98
N ILE A 242 4.06 -12.98 -26.73
CA ILE A 242 4.25 -14.06 -25.77
C ILE A 242 3.25 -13.88 -24.62
N PRO A 243 2.32 -14.85 -24.41
CA PRO A 243 1.37 -14.77 -23.32
C PRO A 243 2.08 -14.83 -21.96
N GLN A 244 1.55 -14.10 -20.98
CA GLN A 244 2.01 -14.25 -19.60
C GLN A 244 1.37 -15.49 -18.98
N LEU A 245 2.20 -16.43 -18.55
CA LEU A 245 1.74 -17.63 -17.85
C LEU A 245 1.97 -17.48 -16.35
N ALA A 246 1.14 -18.13 -15.55
CA ALA A 246 1.30 -18.16 -14.10
C ALA A 246 0.89 -19.52 -13.53
N ARG A 247 1.57 -19.95 -12.47
CA ARG A 247 1.08 -21.02 -11.60
C ARG A 247 0.03 -20.42 -10.69
N ILE A 248 -1.15 -21.02 -10.69
CA ILE A 248 -2.29 -20.56 -9.89
C ILE A 248 -2.86 -21.78 -9.19
N TRP A 249 -2.99 -21.68 -7.87
CA TRP A 249 -3.58 -22.74 -7.06
C TRP A 249 -4.36 -22.16 -5.88
N ILE A 250 -5.26 -22.98 -5.36
CA ILE A 250 -6.01 -22.68 -4.13
C ILE A 250 -5.28 -23.37 -2.99
N GLU A 251 -4.67 -22.58 -2.12
CA GLU A 251 -4.03 -23.03 -0.90
C GLU A 251 -5.07 -23.13 0.23
N GLY A 252 -5.09 -24.29 0.89
CA GLY A 252 -5.97 -24.53 2.03
C GLY A 252 -5.44 -23.82 3.28
N LEU A 253 -6.33 -23.21 4.04
CA LEU A 253 -5.96 -22.65 5.34
C LEU A 253 -5.97 -23.77 6.41
N PRO A 254 -5.05 -23.77 7.38
CA PRO A 254 -5.01 -24.75 8.46
C PRO A 254 -6.00 -24.41 9.59
N HIS A 255 -6.14 -25.26 10.61
CA HIS A 255 -7.13 -25.03 11.67
C HIS A 255 -6.78 -23.92 12.67
N THR A 256 -5.55 -23.41 12.66
CA THR A 256 -5.08 -22.42 13.65
C THR A 256 -4.32 -21.27 12.99
N ASP A 257 -4.42 -20.08 13.59
CA ASP A 257 -3.70 -18.87 13.17
C ASP A 257 -2.18 -19.10 13.13
N ALA A 258 -1.62 -19.72 14.17
CA ALA A 258 -0.19 -20.02 14.24
C ALA A 258 0.31 -20.90 13.07
N MET A 259 -0.47 -21.90 12.66
CA MET A 259 -0.12 -22.71 11.49
C MET A 259 -0.31 -21.92 10.19
N ALA A 260 -1.32 -21.06 10.11
CA ALA A 260 -1.57 -20.24 8.94
C ALA A 260 -0.43 -19.26 8.70
N GLY A 261 0.12 -18.69 9.78
CA GLY A 261 1.35 -17.92 9.74
C GLY A 261 2.53 -18.69 9.13
N ARG A 262 2.70 -19.97 9.48
CA ARG A 262 3.74 -20.83 8.88
C ARG A 262 3.50 -21.08 7.40
N VAL A 263 2.24 -21.29 6.99
CA VAL A 263 1.89 -21.43 5.56
C VAL A 263 2.27 -20.15 4.80
N LEU A 264 1.95 -18.97 5.33
CA LEU A 264 2.36 -17.70 4.72
C LEU A 264 3.88 -17.56 4.64
N ASP A 265 4.61 -17.98 5.67
CA ASP A 265 6.08 -17.95 5.67
C ASP A 265 6.68 -18.89 4.61
N GLU A 266 6.13 -20.10 4.47
CA GLU A 266 6.54 -21.05 3.43
C GLU A 266 6.21 -20.54 2.02
N LEU A 267 5.03 -19.95 1.82
CA LEU A 267 4.67 -19.34 0.54
C LEU A 267 5.57 -18.15 0.19
N ALA A 268 6.03 -17.39 1.17
CA ALA A 268 6.91 -16.23 0.98
C ALA A 268 8.34 -16.62 0.61
N ARG A 269 8.73 -17.90 0.76
CA ARG A 269 10.04 -18.37 0.32
C ARG A 269 10.21 -18.24 -1.20
N PRO A 270 11.43 -17.90 -1.66
CA PRO A 270 11.74 -17.67 -3.08
C PRO A 270 11.61 -18.91 -3.95
#